data_AF-A0A2T1D2W2-F1
#
_entry.id   AF-A0A2T1D2W2-F1
#
_cell.length_a   1.000
_cell.length_b   1.000
_cell.length_c   1.000
_cell.angle_alpha   90.00
_cell.angle_beta   90.00
_cell.angle_gamma   90.00
#
_symmetry.space_group_name_H-M   'P 1'
#
loop_
_entity.id
_entity.type
_entity.pdbx_description
1 polymer ?
#
loop_
_entity_poly.entity_id
_entity_poly.type
_entity_poly.pdbx_seq_one_letter_code
_entity_poly.pdbx_strand_id
1 'polypeptide(L)'
;MAYTAASPQSRVATQLMAPLSGHLVPIEQVPDPVFAQKMVGDGFSIDPTSQKLLAPCEGEVIQLHPSNHAVTVKTADGLEVLMHIGLDTVTLRGEGFSPRVKVGDRVKTGDILIEFDADYVALNARSLLTQVVITNSERVAKFAPYLGIVRAGQDVAIELSMAGDGQTGTAAPSGKLVTSEAIVIPNPTGLHARPAAVLTNLAKKYQSDIRVRLGEKKANARSVVGLMGLSIGNGDTVYLEARGADAEAAIAELSEALRSGLGEEGSKPIAAPASVALTDMSAPAPRPRSEDPNIVLGVSASPGVAVGYLRQVKRQEIHVEERGESPNAERRRFEQAIGQAKLEIEALRAKVHGQGNPQKAAIFAAHQELLEDPELEDTTTSAIDKGKSAAYAWKQTFTAQAEQLAQLQNELLAQRANDLRDVGERVLRILTGVSTEEVRYPENTILVAEDLTPSDMANLDRSKV
;
A
#
# COMPACT_ATOMS: atom_id res chain seq x y z
N MET A 1 -12.24 -47.10 26.38
CA MET A 1 -11.20 -46.08 26.60
C MET A 1 -11.51 -44.92 25.66
N ALA A 2 -12.04 -43.82 26.20
CA ALA A 2 -12.32 -42.62 25.42
C ALA A 2 -11.04 -41.78 25.35
N TYR A 3 -10.59 -41.50 24.13
CA TYR A 3 -9.45 -40.62 23.89
C TYR A 3 -9.98 -39.18 23.84
N THR A 4 -9.82 -38.45 24.95
CA THR A 4 -10.16 -37.02 25.01
C THR A 4 -9.08 -36.27 24.22
N ALA A 5 -9.45 -35.68 23.09
CA ALA A 5 -8.56 -34.79 22.33
C ALA A 5 -8.26 -33.56 23.20
N ALA A 6 -6.98 -33.31 23.45
CA ALA A 6 -6.51 -32.13 24.17
C ALA A 6 -6.80 -30.87 23.34
N SER A 7 -7.40 -29.86 23.98
CA SER A 7 -7.58 -28.52 23.42
C SER A 7 -6.22 -27.92 23.02
N PRO A 8 -6.10 -27.22 21.87
CA PRO A 8 -4.87 -26.54 21.51
C PRO A 8 -4.58 -25.43 22.53
N GLN A 9 -3.47 -25.57 23.26
CA GLN A 9 -2.95 -24.51 24.12
C GLN A 9 -2.63 -23.28 23.27
N SER A 10 -3.23 -22.13 23.60
CA SER A 10 -2.89 -20.83 23.05
C SER A 10 -1.41 -20.53 23.31
N ARG A 11 -0.64 -20.26 22.25
CA ARG A 11 0.77 -19.86 22.32
C ARG A 11 0.93 -18.49 23.00
N VAL A 12 2.11 -18.29 23.59
CA VAL A 12 2.52 -17.24 24.54
C VAL A 12 2.11 -15.83 24.09
N ALA A 13 1.49 -15.08 25.00
CA ALA A 13 1.23 -13.65 24.82
C ALA A 13 2.54 -12.86 25.04
N THR A 14 2.96 -12.07 24.06
CA THR A 14 4.11 -11.16 24.16
C THR A 14 3.60 -9.81 24.64
N GLN A 15 4.15 -9.31 25.74
CA GLN A 15 3.78 -8.00 26.30
C GLN A 15 4.84 -6.97 25.92
N LEU A 16 4.39 -5.78 25.50
CA LEU A 16 5.26 -4.62 25.36
C LEU A 16 4.95 -3.63 26.48
N MET A 17 6.01 -3.18 27.15
CA MET A 17 5.92 -2.15 28.18
C MET A 17 5.73 -0.77 27.55
N ALA A 18 5.08 0.14 28.27
CA ALA A 18 5.00 1.53 27.85
C ALA A 18 6.40 2.13 27.72
N PRO A 19 6.81 2.61 26.53
CA PRO A 19 8.13 3.20 26.35
C PRO A 19 8.23 4.64 26.88
N LEU A 20 7.08 5.27 27.18
CA LEU A 20 6.96 6.61 27.77
C LEU A 20 5.85 6.62 28.82
N SER A 21 5.98 7.51 29.80
CA SER A 21 4.88 7.86 30.70
C SER A 21 4.00 8.87 29.99
N GLY A 22 2.68 8.76 30.08
CA GLY A 22 1.79 9.63 29.33
C GLY A 22 0.38 9.09 29.18
N HIS A 23 -0.41 9.77 28.37
CA HIS A 23 -1.74 9.30 28.00
C HIS A 23 -1.65 8.48 26.71
N LEU A 24 -1.88 7.18 26.81
CA LEU A 24 -1.95 6.28 25.68
C LEU A 24 -3.31 6.43 24.98
N VAL A 25 -3.27 6.78 23.70
CA VAL A 25 -4.42 6.98 22.82
C VAL A 25 -4.38 5.99 21.64
N PRO A 26 -5.55 5.63 21.08
CA PRO A 26 -5.60 4.81 19.87
C PRO A 26 -4.81 5.47 18.73
N ILE A 27 -4.15 4.67 17.89
CA ILE A 27 -3.35 5.19 16.77
C ILE A 27 -4.23 5.99 15.78
N GLU A 28 -5.52 5.66 15.68
CA GLU A 28 -6.52 6.33 14.85
C GLU A 28 -6.80 7.78 15.27
N GLN A 29 -6.44 8.17 16.50
CA GLN A 29 -6.59 9.55 17.00
C GLN A 29 -5.36 10.43 16.71
N VAL A 30 -4.29 9.86 16.17
CA VAL A 30 -3.10 10.62 15.80
C VAL A 30 -3.48 11.59 14.65
N PRO A 31 -3.15 12.89 14.72
CA PRO A 31 -3.51 13.86 13.69
C PRO A 31 -2.59 13.76 12.47
N ASP A 32 -2.25 12.54 12.06
CA ASP A 32 -1.44 12.23 10.89
C ASP A 32 -2.04 11.01 10.16
N PRO A 33 -2.47 11.15 8.89
CA PRO A 33 -3.11 10.06 8.17
C PRO A 33 -2.25 8.81 8.01
N VAL A 34 -0.91 8.94 7.93
CA VAL A 34 0.01 7.80 7.76
C VAL A 34 -0.07 6.87 8.97
N PHE A 35 -0.14 7.45 10.17
CA PHE A 35 -0.30 6.67 11.41
C PHE A 35 -1.77 6.33 11.70
N ALA A 36 -2.70 7.28 11.56
CA ALA A 36 -4.11 7.08 11.88
C ALA A 36 -4.81 6.03 11.01
N GLN A 37 -4.35 5.86 9.77
CA GLN A 37 -4.85 4.83 8.85
C GLN A 37 -4.02 3.54 8.90
N LYS A 38 -3.07 3.43 9.85
CA LYS A 38 -2.19 2.27 10.03
C LYS A 38 -1.38 1.89 8.79
N MET A 39 -0.99 2.87 7.98
CA MET A 39 -0.23 2.63 6.74
C MET A 39 1.16 2.05 7.03
N VAL A 40 1.76 2.42 8.16
CA VAL A 40 3.09 1.93 8.61
C VAL A 40 2.97 0.63 9.43
N GLY A 41 1.78 0.32 9.93
CA GLY A 41 1.51 -0.80 10.83
C GLY A 41 0.49 -0.44 11.91
N ASP A 42 0.01 -1.46 12.64
CA ASP A 42 -0.85 -1.26 13.80
C ASP A 42 -0.03 -0.82 15.02
N GLY A 43 -0.64 -0.06 15.91
CA GLY A 43 0.09 0.66 16.92
C GLY A 43 -0.79 1.33 17.96
N PHE A 44 -0.14 2.14 18.78
CA PHE A 44 -0.78 3.13 19.62
C PHE A 44 0.09 4.39 19.65
N SER A 45 -0.46 5.48 20.16
CA SER A 45 0.32 6.70 20.41
C SER A 45 0.27 7.06 21.88
N ILE A 46 1.35 7.66 22.39
CA ILE A 46 1.41 8.20 23.74
C ILE A 46 1.58 9.72 23.64
N ASP A 47 0.76 10.48 24.36
CA ASP A 47 1.02 11.88 24.68
C ASP A 47 1.94 11.95 25.90
N PRO A 48 3.24 12.21 25.73
CA PRO A 48 4.23 11.89 26.74
C PRO A 48 4.37 12.97 27.81
N THR A 49 4.51 12.52 29.05
CA THR A 49 4.88 13.33 30.22
C THR A 49 6.31 13.04 30.71
N SER A 50 7.00 12.10 30.06
CA SER A 50 8.42 11.79 30.30
C SER A 50 9.26 12.09 29.06
N GLN A 51 10.53 12.43 29.28
CA GLN A 51 11.49 12.86 28.24
C GLN A 51 12.51 11.79 27.85
N LYS A 52 12.27 10.53 28.23
CA LYS A 52 13.17 9.40 27.98
C LYS A 52 12.38 8.26 27.36
N LEU A 53 12.59 8.02 26.07
CA LEU A 53 12.03 6.89 25.35
C LEU A 53 12.78 5.62 25.77
N LEU A 54 12.06 4.69 26.41
CA LEU A 54 12.61 3.42 26.88
C LEU A 54 12.31 2.30 25.90
N ALA A 55 13.14 1.25 25.93
CA ALA A 55 12.89 0.03 25.18
C ALA A 55 11.64 -0.69 25.73
N PRO A 56 10.61 -0.94 24.90
CA PRO A 56 9.37 -1.56 25.34
C PRO A 56 9.50 -3.09 25.51
N CYS A 57 10.58 -3.66 24.98
CA CYS A 57 10.90 -5.09 25.03
C CYS A 57 12.41 -5.32 24.84
N GLU A 58 12.87 -6.54 25.09
CA GLU A 58 14.22 -6.97 24.75
C GLU A 58 14.36 -7.24 23.24
N GLY A 59 15.45 -6.76 22.64
CA GLY A 59 15.68 -6.91 21.21
C GLY A 59 16.97 -6.26 20.72
N GLU A 60 17.10 -6.20 19.40
CA GLU A 60 18.20 -5.54 18.70
C GLU A 60 17.70 -4.26 18.01
N VAL A 61 18.47 -3.17 18.11
CA VAL A 61 18.18 -1.92 17.41
C VAL A 61 18.53 -2.12 15.93
N ILE A 62 17.50 -2.29 15.08
CA ILE A 62 17.69 -2.54 13.65
C ILE A 62 17.71 -1.24 12.81
N GLN A 63 17.14 -0.16 13.36
CA GLN A 63 17.10 1.14 12.70
C GLN A 63 17.12 2.26 13.72
N LEU A 64 17.90 3.30 13.43
CA LEU A 64 17.87 4.60 14.10
C LEU A 64 17.81 5.65 13.00
N HIS A 65 16.79 6.51 13.01
CA HIS A 65 16.62 7.52 11.98
C HIS A 65 17.78 8.54 12.04
N PRO A 66 18.31 9.05 10.91
CA PRO A 66 19.44 10.00 10.91
C PRO A 66 19.22 11.28 11.73
N SER A 67 17.97 11.73 11.87
CA SER A 67 17.58 12.85 12.74
C SER A 67 17.17 12.42 14.15
N ASN A 68 17.51 11.19 14.57
CA ASN A 68 17.42 10.66 15.93
C ASN A 68 16.05 10.68 16.63
N HIS A 69 14.96 11.00 15.92
CA HIS A 69 13.60 11.05 16.50
C HIS A 69 12.87 9.70 16.46
N ALA A 70 13.38 8.71 15.72
CA ALA A 70 12.74 7.41 15.58
C ALA A 70 13.74 6.26 15.65
N VAL A 71 13.32 5.16 16.28
CA VAL A 71 14.13 3.95 16.51
C VAL A 71 13.25 2.71 16.37
N THR A 72 13.78 1.67 15.73
CA THR A 72 13.09 0.38 15.58
C THR A 72 13.85 -0.71 16.30
N VAL A 73 13.17 -1.43 17.20
CA VAL A 73 13.72 -2.57 17.93
C VAL A 73 13.09 -3.86 17.40
N LYS A 74 13.92 -4.85 17.07
CA LYS A 74 13.49 -6.17 16.64
C LYS A 74 13.65 -7.19 17.76
N THR A 75 12.56 -7.87 18.13
CA THR A 75 12.61 -8.91 19.17
C THR A 75 13.24 -10.20 18.63
N ALA A 76 13.58 -11.13 19.53
CA ALA A 76 14.08 -12.46 19.16
C ALA A 76 13.08 -13.25 18.30
N ASP A 77 11.77 -13.04 18.55
CA ASP A 77 10.69 -13.63 17.76
C ASP A 77 10.48 -12.88 16.42
N GLY A 78 11.25 -11.83 16.17
CA GLY A 78 11.30 -11.04 14.94
C GLY A 78 10.20 -9.99 14.79
N LEU A 79 9.51 -9.63 15.87
CA LEU A 79 8.57 -8.51 15.90
C LEU A 79 9.35 -7.20 15.77
N GLU A 80 8.91 -6.31 14.90
CA GLU A 80 9.60 -5.03 14.65
C GLU A 80 8.78 -3.87 15.22
N VAL A 81 9.30 -3.27 16.30
CA VAL A 81 8.64 -2.21 17.05
C VAL A 81 9.28 -0.86 16.73
N LEU A 82 8.63 -0.08 15.88
CA LEU A 82 8.99 1.30 15.56
C LEU A 82 8.45 2.24 16.63
N MET A 83 9.33 3.07 17.19
CA MET A 83 8.97 4.18 18.07
C MET A 83 9.36 5.48 17.40
N HIS A 84 8.38 6.35 17.13
CA HIS A 84 8.55 7.62 16.43
C HIS A 84 8.11 8.77 17.34
N ILE A 85 9.05 9.61 17.77
CA ILE A 85 8.81 10.71 18.71
C ILE A 85 8.30 11.95 17.95
N GLY A 86 7.09 12.39 18.28
CA GLY A 86 6.44 13.55 17.68
C GLY A 86 6.01 13.35 16.23
N LEU A 87 5.24 14.30 15.68
CA LEU A 87 4.87 14.32 14.26
C LEU A 87 5.66 15.40 13.51
N ASP A 88 6.06 15.09 12.27
CA ASP A 88 6.89 15.94 11.40
C ASP A 88 8.28 16.30 11.99
N THR A 89 8.77 15.54 12.97
CA THR A 89 10.05 15.78 13.68
C THR A 89 11.29 15.53 12.82
N VAL A 90 11.15 14.94 11.64
CA VAL A 90 12.19 14.89 10.59
C VAL A 90 12.71 16.30 10.28
N THR A 91 11.82 17.30 10.28
CA THR A 91 12.16 18.70 9.95
C THR A 91 13.08 19.36 10.98
N LEU A 92 13.15 18.82 12.21
CA LEU A 92 14.02 19.29 13.29
C LEU A 92 15.49 18.88 13.11
N ARG A 93 15.81 18.03 12.13
CA ARG A 93 17.19 17.66 11.74
C ARG A 93 18.07 17.18 12.90
N GLY A 94 17.48 16.56 13.92
CA GLY A 94 18.19 16.03 15.08
C GLY A 94 18.25 16.97 16.29
N GLU A 95 17.80 18.21 16.16
CA GLU A 95 17.68 19.12 17.31
C GLU A 95 16.58 18.66 18.26
N GLY A 96 16.88 18.65 19.56
CA GLY A 96 15.98 18.15 20.60
C GLY A 96 16.04 16.64 20.84
N PHE A 97 16.89 15.89 20.15
CA PHE A 97 17.03 14.43 20.32
C PHE A 97 18.47 14.01 20.65
N SER A 98 18.63 13.18 21.67
CA SER A 98 19.90 12.62 22.14
C SER A 98 19.82 11.09 22.19
N PRO A 99 20.22 10.38 21.12
CA PRO A 99 20.19 8.92 21.10
C PRO A 99 21.21 8.35 22.10
N ARG A 100 20.83 7.30 22.81
CA ARG A 100 21.68 6.56 23.76
C ARG A 100 22.12 5.20 23.21
N VAL A 101 21.62 4.82 22.05
CA VAL A 101 21.88 3.56 21.34
C VAL A 101 22.30 3.83 19.90
N LYS A 102 22.87 2.82 19.24
CA LYS A 102 23.15 2.79 17.80
C LYS A 102 22.61 1.50 17.18
N VAL A 103 22.52 1.48 15.85
CA VAL A 103 22.12 0.28 15.10
C VAL A 103 23.07 -0.89 15.42
N GLY A 104 22.49 -2.06 15.68
CA GLY A 104 23.18 -3.29 16.10
C GLY A 104 23.34 -3.46 17.61
N ASP A 105 23.01 -2.46 18.43
CA ASP A 105 23.01 -2.61 19.89
C ASP A 105 21.88 -3.53 20.35
N ARG A 106 22.16 -4.35 21.37
CA ARG A 106 21.13 -5.12 22.08
C ARG A 106 20.63 -4.34 23.29
N VAL A 107 19.32 -4.29 23.45
CA VAL A 107 18.64 -3.55 24.52
C VAL A 107 17.74 -4.48 25.31
N LYS A 108 17.61 -4.21 26.61
CA LYS A 108 16.64 -4.86 27.49
C LYS A 108 15.45 -3.94 27.73
N THR A 109 14.30 -4.51 28.08
CA THR A 109 13.12 -3.76 28.49
C THR A 109 13.48 -2.70 29.55
N GLY A 110 13.15 -1.45 29.28
CA GLY A 110 13.43 -0.32 30.17
C GLY A 110 14.75 0.42 29.92
N ASP A 111 15.64 -0.08 29.05
CA ASP A 111 16.84 0.65 28.66
C ASP A 111 16.48 1.94 27.93
N ILE A 112 17.25 3.01 28.14
CA ILE A 112 17.01 4.31 27.48
C ILE A 112 17.47 4.21 26.02
N LEU A 113 16.55 4.45 25.09
CA LEU A 113 16.84 4.50 23.65
C LEU A 113 17.18 5.92 23.20
N ILE A 114 16.30 6.88 23.49
CA ILE A 114 16.43 8.28 23.08
C ILE A 114 15.99 9.16 24.25
N GLU A 115 16.82 10.14 24.61
CA GLU A 115 16.39 11.27 25.44
C GLU A 115 16.00 12.42 24.52
N PHE A 116 14.90 13.12 24.82
CA PHE A 116 14.43 14.22 23.99
C PHE A 116 13.95 15.40 24.82
N ASP A 117 14.07 16.60 24.28
CA ASP A 117 13.54 17.83 24.89
C ASP A 117 12.06 17.97 24.49
N ALA A 118 11.16 17.60 25.40
CA ALA A 118 9.72 17.62 25.13
C ALA A 118 9.20 19.03 24.85
N ASP A 119 9.73 20.05 25.53
CA ASP A 119 9.29 21.43 25.34
C ASP A 119 9.74 21.93 23.96
N TYR A 120 10.98 21.63 23.56
CA TYR A 120 11.48 21.98 22.24
C TYR A 120 10.66 21.31 21.13
N VAL A 121 10.40 20.00 21.25
CA VAL A 121 9.64 19.26 20.24
C VAL A 121 8.20 19.75 20.19
N ALA A 122 7.54 20.01 21.33
CA ALA A 122 6.18 20.52 21.37
C ALA A 122 6.04 21.92 20.73
N LEU A 123 7.08 22.75 20.81
CA LEU A 123 7.09 24.10 20.24
C LEU A 123 7.42 24.15 18.74
N ASN A 124 8.18 23.18 18.24
CA ASN A 124 8.74 23.23 16.87
C ASN A 124 8.24 22.11 15.95
N ALA A 125 7.63 21.06 16.49
CA ALA A 125 6.99 19.99 15.72
C ALA A 125 5.47 20.19 15.66
N ARG A 126 4.81 19.45 14.77
CA ARG A 126 3.35 19.51 14.65
C ARG A 126 2.63 18.94 15.87
N SER A 127 3.24 17.96 16.53
CA SER A 127 2.74 17.33 17.76
C SER A 127 3.86 16.60 18.48
N LEU A 128 3.74 16.47 19.81
CA LEU A 128 4.61 15.64 20.64
C LEU A 128 4.13 14.18 20.76
N LEU A 129 2.93 13.88 20.25
CA LEU A 129 2.41 12.51 20.22
C LEU A 129 3.48 11.57 19.66
N THR A 130 3.78 10.52 20.41
CA THR A 130 4.82 9.55 20.08
C THR A 130 4.18 8.22 19.72
N GLN A 131 4.43 7.75 18.50
CA GLN A 131 3.81 6.56 17.93
C GLN A 131 4.65 5.33 18.25
N VAL A 132 4.00 4.25 18.66
CA VAL A 132 4.60 2.94 18.85
C VAL A 132 3.87 1.97 17.93
N VAL A 133 4.55 1.53 16.88
CA VAL A 133 3.95 0.83 15.73
C VAL A 133 4.67 -0.50 15.49
N ILE A 134 3.90 -1.54 15.19
CA ILE A 134 4.41 -2.84 14.73
C ILE A 134 4.45 -2.83 13.21
N THR A 135 5.64 -2.74 12.64
CA THR A 135 5.81 -2.58 11.18
C THR A 135 5.55 -3.86 10.39
N ASN A 136 5.55 -5.02 11.06
CA ASN A 136 5.22 -6.33 10.51
C ASN A 136 3.97 -6.94 11.18
N SER A 137 2.87 -6.17 11.10
CA SER A 137 1.59 -6.47 11.78
C SER A 137 0.96 -7.80 11.36
N GLU A 138 1.28 -8.34 10.18
CA GLU A 138 0.85 -9.65 9.70
C GLU A 138 1.31 -10.82 10.60
N ARG A 139 2.35 -10.58 11.42
CA ARG A 139 2.85 -11.57 12.38
C ARG A 139 2.08 -11.56 13.70
N VAL A 140 1.15 -10.63 13.89
CA VAL A 140 0.37 -10.45 15.11
C VAL A 140 -1.06 -10.90 14.86
N ALA A 141 -1.49 -11.97 15.55
CA ALA A 141 -2.85 -12.49 15.47
C ALA A 141 -3.86 -11.72 16.34
N LYS A 142 -3.39 -11.04 17.39
CA LYS A 142 -4.22 -10.22 18.28
C LYS A 142 -3.43 -9.02 18.78
N PHE A 143 -4.05 -7.86 18.70
CA PHE A 143 -3.48 -6.57 19.09
C PHE A 143 -4.44 -5.91 20.07
N ALA A 144 -4.05 -5.77 21.34
CA ALA A 144 -4.89 -5.23 22.40
C ALA A 144 -4.15 -4.16 23.22
N PRO A 145 -4.13 -2.89 22.77
CA PRO A 145 -3.49 -1.81 23.50
C PRO A 145 -4.30 -1.46 24.76
N TYR A 146 -3.60 -1.14 25.83
CA TYR A 146 -4.21 -0.48 26.98
C TYR A 146 -4.52 0.98 26.61
N LEU A 147 -5.59 1.55 27.16
CA LEU A 147 -5.93 2.96 26.96
C LEU A 147 -5.89 3.69 28.30
N GLY A 148 -5.47 4.96 28.28
CA GLY A 148 -5.39 5.80 29.48
C GLY A 148 -3.96 6.08 29.93
N ILE A 149 -3.79 6.43 31.21
CA ILE A 149 -2.50 6.87 31.76
C ILE A 149 -1.60 5.66 32.01
N VAL A 150 -0.39 5.70 31.47
CA VAL A 150 0.65 4.66 31.63
C VAL A 150 1.96 5.26 32.16
N ARG A 151 2.76 4.45 32.84
CA ARG A 151 4.11 4.77 33.35
C ARG A 151 5.17 4.00 32.59
N ALA A 152 6.18 4.73 32.10
CA ALA A 152 7.29 4.18 31.33
C ALA A 152 7.97 3.02 32.08
N GLY A 153 8.16 1.89 31.39
CA GLY A 153 8.86 0.71 31.92
C GLY A 153 8.17 -0.02 33.09
N GLN A 154 6.97 0.40 33.51
CA GLN A 154 6.22 -0.21 34.63
C GLN A 154 4.90 -0.81 34.17
N ASP A 155 4.15 -0.09 33.33
CA ASP A 155 2.83 -0.51 32.87
C ASP A 155 2.92 -1.16 31.49
N VAL A 156 2.18 -2.25 31.28
CA VAL A 156 2.05 -2.89 29.98
C VAL A 156 1.26 -1.96 29.06
N ALA A 157 1.81 -1.64 27.89
CA ALA A 157 1.12 -0.82 26.90
C ALA A 157 0.29 -1.65 25.93
N ILE A 158 0.72 -2.89 25.64
CA ILE A 158 -0.01 -3.79 24.77
C ILE A 158 0.27 -5.26 25.07
N GLU A 159 -0.78 -6.08 24.96
CA GLU A 159 -0.68 -7.53 24.84
C GLU A 159 -0.82 -7.97 23.39
N LEU A 160 0.13 -8.76 22.92
CA LEU A 160 0.20 -9.31 21.56
C LEU A 160 0.13 -10.83 21.61
N SER A 161 -0.50 -11.45 20.61
CA SER A 161 -0.31 -12.89 20.36
C SER A 161 0.24 -13.08 18.95
N MET A 162 1.33 -13.83 18.82
CA MET A 162 1.95 -14.10 17.52
C MET A 162 1.08 -15.04 16.68
N ALA A 163 0.95 -14.75 15.38
CA ALA A 163 0.49 -15.72 14.40
C ALA A 163 1.54 -16.84 14.34
N GLY A 164 1.15 -18.09 14.61
CA GLY A 164 2.11 -19.19 14.70
C GLY A 164 2.86 -19.38 13.38
N ASP A 165 4.18 -19.59 13.46
CA ASP A 165 5.00 -20.03 12.32
C ASP A 165 4.43 -21.34 11.76
N GLY A 166 3.63 -21.22 10.72
CA GLY A 166 2.79 -22.27 10.21
C GLY A 166 2.24 -21.91 8.84
N GLN A 167 3.08 -22.10 7.83
CA GLN A 167 2.73 -22.31 6.43
C GLN A 167 1.76 -21.27 5.82
N THR A 168 2.33 -20.29 5.13
CA THR A 168 1.73 -19.62 3.98
C THR A 168 1.55 -20.63 2.83
N GLY A 169 0.64 -21.57 3.02
CA GLY A 169 0.05 -22.37 1.96
C GLY A 169 -1.38 -21.90 1.80
N THR A 170 -1.67 -21.14 0.74
CA THR A 170 -3.03 -20.86 0.29
C THR A 170 -3.69 -22.16 -0.18
N ALA A 171 -4.12 -22.97 0.78
CA ALA A 171 -5.15 -23.96 0.54
C ALA A 171 -6.49 -23.21 0.36
N ALA A 172 -7.22 -23.53 -0.70
CA ALA A 172 -8.54 -22.96 -0.97
C ALA A 172 -9.39 -22.97 0.32
N PRO A 173 -9.99 -21.84 0.73
CA PRO A 173 -10.67 -21.76 2.02
C PRO A 173 -11.84 -22.74 2.04
N SER A 174 -11.74 -23.82 2.81
CA SER A 174 -12.85 -24.71 3.11
C SER A 174 -13.68 -24.08 4.23
N GLY A 175 -14.69 -23.30 3.86
CA GLY A 175 -15.65 -22.68 4.76
C GLY A 175 -17.02 -22.57 4.11
N LYS A 176 -18.07 -22.49 4.92
CA LYS A 176 -19.42 -22.20 4.43
C LYS A 176 -19.39 -20.81 3.75
N LEU A 177 -19.85 -20.73 2.51
CA LEU A 177 -19.98 -19.46 1.80
C LEU A 177 -21.17 -18.70 2.40
N VAL A 178 -20.93 -17.48 2.84
CA VAL A 178 -21.95 -16.56 3.32
C VAL A 178 -22.14 -15.47 2.29
N THR A 179 -23.37 -15.23 1.87
CA THR A 179 -23.71 -14.21 0.88
C THR A 179 -24.66 -13.20 1.50
N SER A 180 -24.40 -11.91 1.28
CA SER A 180 -25.30 -10.85 1.72
C SER A 180 -26.61 -10.85 0.94
N GLU A 181 -27.61 -10.12 1.44
CA GLU A 181 -28.69 -9.63 0.60
C GLU A 181 -28.17 -8.66 -0.47
N ALA A 182 -29.02 -8.34 -1.45
CA ALA A 182 -28.76 -7.31 -2.44
C ALA A 182 -28.59 -5.94 -1.75
N ILE A 183 -27.51 -5.23 -2.09
CA ILE A 183 -27.21 -3.89 -1.56
C ILE A 183 -27.18 -2.91 -2.71
N VAL A 184 -28.03 -1.90 -2.66
CA VAL A 184 -28.01 -0.80 -3.63
C VAL A 184 -27.02 0.25 -3.17
N ILE A 185 -26.11 0.66 -4.05
CA ILE A 185 -25.09 1.65 -3.73
C ILE A 185 -25.70 3.06 -3.72
N PRO A 186 -25.73 3.75 -2.56
CA PRO A 186 -26.34 5.08 -2.44
C PRO A 186 -25.40 6.22 -2.85
N ASN A 187 -24.11 5.92 -2.99
CA ASN A 187 -23.02 6.86 -3.28
C ASN A 187 -23.29 7.62 -4.58
N PRO A 188 -23.43 8.97 -4.58
CA PRO A 188 -23.75 9.77 -5.77
C PRO A 188 -22.79 9.54 -6.95
N THR A 189 -21.53 9.22 -6.66
CA THR A 189 -20.49 8.95 -7.66
C THR A 189 -20.07 7.47 -7.74
N GLY A 190 -20.82 6.57 -7.08
CA GLY A 190 -20.51 5.15 -7.01
C GLY A 190 -19.37 4.79 -6.05
N LEU A 191 -18.86 3.56 -6.14
CA LEU A 191 -17.69 3.11 -5.34
C LEU A 191 -16.37 3.57 -5.97
N HIS A 192 -16.18 4.88 -6.03
CA HIS A 192 -14.93 5.50 -6.45
C HIS A 192 -13.83 5.34 -5.36
N ALA A 193 -12.64 5.91 -5.60
CA ALA A 193 -11.46 5.68 -4.76
C ALA A 193 -11.68 5.86 -3.25
N ARG A 194 -12.47 6.85 -2.81
CA ARG A 194 -12.66 7.15 -1.38
C ARG A 194 -13.59 6.14 -0.68
N PRO A 195 -14.84 5.90 -1.13
CA PRO A 195 -15.66 4.80 -0.62
C PRO A 195 -14.98 3.43 -0.76
N ALA A 196 -14.33 3.15 -1.88
CA ALA A 196 -13.61 1.89 -2.09
C ALA A 196 -12.49 1.66 -1.07
N ALA A 197 -11.75 2.72 -0.71
CA ALA A 197 -10.73 2.64 0.33
C ALA A 197 -11.33 2.40 1.73
N VAL A 198 -12.46 3.04 2.06
CA VAL A 198 -13.17 2.78 3.32
C VAL A 198 -13.64 1.33 3.39
N LEU A 199 -14.27 0.83 2.32
CA LEU A 199 -14.71 -0.57 2.25
C LEU A 199 -13.53 -1.54 2.38
N THR A 200 -12.43 -1.24 1.71
CA THR A 200 -11.18 -2.00 1.78
C THR A 200 -10.64 -2.07 3.21
N ASN A 201 -10.59 -0.94 3.91
CA ASN A 201 -10.10 -0.88 5.28
C ASN A 201 -10.99 -1.64 6.26
N LEU A 202 -12.31 -1.60 6.06
CA LEU A 202 -13.24 -2.44 6.83
C LEU A 202 -13.02 -3.94 6.53
N ALA A 203 -12.83 -4.32 5.26
CA ALA A 203 -12.63 -5.70 4.86
C ALA A 203 -11.30 -6.30 5.34
N LYS A 204 -10.27 -5.46 5.55
CA LYS A 204 -8.97 -5.87 6.12
C LYS A 204 -9.04 -6.31 7.59
N LYS A 205 -10.09 -5.92 8.34
CA LYS A 205 -10.28 -6.34 9.74
C LYS A 205 -10.59 -7.83 9.89
N TYR A 206 -11.05 -8.44 8.81
CA TYR A 206 -11.52 -9.83 8.80
C TYR A 206 -10.47 -10.73 8.18
N GLN A 207 -10.49 -12.02 8.51
CA GLN A 207 -9.64 -13.06 7.94
C GLN A 207 -10.29 -13.76 6.74
N SER A 208 -11.62 -13.71 6.63
CA SER A 208 -12.39 -14.31 5.52
C SER A 208 -11.95 -13.78 4.14
N ASP A 209 -11.99 -14.63 3.12
CA ASP A 209 -11.94 -14.17 1.72
C ASP A 209 -13.26 -13.47 1.42
N ILE A 210 -13.22 -12.15 1.18
CA ILE A 210 -14.40 -11.32 0.99
C ILE A 210 -14.37 -10.75 -0.43
N ARG A 211 -15.43 -10.99 -1.17
CA ARG A 211 -15.59 -10.58 -2.57
C ARG A 211 -16.82 -9.69 -2.70
N VAL A 212 -16.70 -8.62 -3.49
CA VAL A 212 -17.82 -7.80 -3.94
C VAL A 212 -18.22 -8.28 -5.33
N ARG A 213 -19.50 -8.57 -5.54
CA ARG A 213 -20.05 -9.02 -6.83
C ARG A 213 -21.04 -8.00 -7.40
N LEU A 214 -20.86 -7.64 -8.66
CA LEU A 214 -21.79 -6.88 -9.48
C LEU A 214 -22.14 -7.73 -10.72
N GLY A 215 -23.37 -8.26 -10.79
CA GLY A 215 -23.74 -9.21 -11.84
C GLY A 215 -22.88 -10.48 -11.80
N GLU A 216 -22.14 -10.75 -12.87
CA GLU A 216 -21.17 -11.86 -12.98
C GLU A 216 -19.74 -11.47 -12.54
N LYS A 217 -19.43 -10.16 -12.47
CA LYS A 217 -18.10 -9.66 -12.13
C LYS A 217 -17.90 -9.71 -10.61
N LYS A 218 -16.69 -10.09 -10.16
CA LYS A 218 -16.30 -10.14 -8.75
C LYS A 218 -14.94 -9.47 -8.55
N ALA A 219 -14.75 -8.82 -7.41
CA ALA A 219 -13.46 -8.29 -6.99
C ALA A 219 -13.20 -8.57 -5.51
N ASN A 220 -11.93 -8.64 -5.13
CA ASN A 220 -11.53 -8.72 -3.73
C ASN A 220 -11.93 -7.44 -3.00
N ALA A 221 -12.68 -7.56 -1.89
CA ALA A 221 -13.10 -6.42 -1.10
C ALA A 221 -11.92 -5.70 -0.43
N ARG A 222 -10.74 -6.31 -0.38
CA ARG A 222 -9.49 -5.70 0.08
C ARG A 222 -8.65 -5.03 -1.02
N SER A 223 -9.05 -5.15 -2.29
CA SER A 223 -8.35 -4.50 -3.42
C SER A 223 -9.13 -3.26 -3.85
N VAL A 224 -8.53 -2.10 -3.64
CA VAL A 224 -9.10 -0.83 -4.11
C VAL A 224 -9.20 -0.84 -5.64
N VAL A 225 -8.18 -1.35 -6.34
CA VAL A 225 -8.17 -1.45 -7.80
C VAL A 225 -9.24 -2.42 -8.29
N GLY A 226 -9.38 -3.58 -7.66
CA GLY A 226 -10.42 -4.56 -7.99
C GLY A 226 -11.82 -3.98 -7.83
N LEU A 227 -12.09 -3.30 -6.71
CA LEU A 227 -13.37 -2.64 -6.45
C LEU A 227 -13.68 -1.55 -7.48
N MET A 228 -12.69 -0.75 -7.84
CA MET A 228 -12.84 0.28 -8.88
C MET A 228 -13.02 -0.33 -10.27
N GLY A 229 -12.36 -1.45 -10.57
CA GLY A 229 -12.49 -2.20 -11.81
C GLY A 229 -13.87 -2.80 -12.03
N LEU A 230 -14.66 -3.00 -10.96
CA LEU A 230 -16.07 -3.37 -11.08
C LEU A 230 -16.93 -2.24 -11.66
N SER A 231 -16.46 -0.99 -11.62
CA SER A 231 -17.18 0.20 -12.11
C SER A 231 -18.57 0.35 -11.50
N ILE A 232 -18.68 0.12 -10.19
CA ILE A 232 -19.97 0.14 -9.48
C ILE A 232 -20.46 1.60 -9.33
N GLY A 233 -21.54 1.93 -10.01
CA GLY A 233 -22.17 3.25 -10.04
C GLY A 233 -23.23 3.48 -8.96
N ASN A 234 -23.77 4.69 -8.93
CA ASN A 234 -24.94 5.01 -8.09
C ASN A 234 -26.15 4.18 -8.52
N GLY A 235 -26.83 3.55 -7.56
CA GLY A 235 -28.01 2.73 -7.83
C GLY A 235 -27.71 1.30 -8.26
N ASP A 236 -26.44 0.95 -8.49
CA ASP A 236 -26.05 -0.42 -8.81
C ASP A 236 -26.29 -1.35 -7.62
N THR A 237 -26.67 -2.59 -7.95
CA THR A 237 -26.96 -3.63 -6.95
C THR A 237 -25.77 -4.59 -6.84
N VAL A 238 -25.12 -4.58 -5.68
CA VAL A 238 -24.00 -5.47 -5.37
C VAL A 238 -24.38 -6.53 -4.35
N TYR A 239 -23.56 -7.57 -4.29
CA TYR A 239 -23.61 -8.63 -3.28
C TYR A 239 -22.23 -8.79 -2.66
N LEU A 240 -22.17 -9.02 -1.36
CA LEU A 240 -20.96 -9.46 -0.70
C LEU A 240 -20.97 -10.97 -0.55
N GLU A 241 -19.83 -11.59 -0.80
CA GLU A 241 -19.59 -13.02 -0.62
C GLU A 241 -18.37 -13.18 0.29
N ALA A 242 -18.52 -13.86 1.42
CA ALA A 242 -17.43 -14.09 2.36
C ALA A 242 -17.27 -15.58 2.65
N ARG A 243 -16.02 -16.03 2.73
CA ARG A 243 -15.67 -17.41 3.09
C ARG A 243 -14.58 -17.44 4.14
N GLY A 244 -14.90 -17.93 5.32
CA GLY A 244 -13.98 -17.99 6.45
C GLY A 244 -14.72 -18.07 7.79
N ALA A 245 -13.96 -18.12 8.89
CA ALA A 245 -14.51 -18.29 10.23
C ALA A 245 -15.31 -17.07 10.72
N ASP A 246 -14.98 -15.88 10.20
CA ASP A 246 -15.61 -14.60 10.53
C ASP A 246 -16.50 -14.05 9.39
N ALA A 247 -16.90 -14.92 8.44
CA ALA A 247 -17.64 -14.53 7.24
C ALA A 247 -18.99 -13.87 7.55
N GLU A 248 -19.74 -14.37 8.53
CA GLU A 248 -21.04 -13.79 8.90
C GLU A 248 -20.90 -12.38 9.49
N ALA A 249 -19.88 -12.17 10.33
CA ALA A 249 -19.57 -10.86 10.92
C ALA A 249 -19.10 -9.86 9.84
N ALA A 250 -18.22 -10.32 8.95
CA ALA A 250 -17.72 -9.52 7.83
C ALA A 250 -18.87 -9.04 6.92
N ILE A 251 -19.75 -9.96 6.54
CA ILE A 251 -20.91 -9.63 5.71
C ILE A 251 -21.82 -8.62 6.42
N ALA A 252 -22.08 -8.79 7.72
CA ALA A 252 -22.94 -7.87 8.45
C ALA A 252 -22.38 -6.44 8.50
N GLU A 253 -21.12 -6.25 8.92
CA GLU A 253 -20.51 -4.90 9.02
C GLU A 253 -20.37 -4.24 7.66
N LEU A 254 -19.85 -4.97 6.66
CA LEU A 254 -19.61 -4.41 5.33
C LEU A 254 -20.92 -4.09 4.59
N SER A 255 -21.97 -4.90 4.79
CA SER A 255 -23.28 -4.62 4.19
C SER A 255 -23.87 -3.33 4.74
N GLU A 256 -23.76 -3.10 6.05
CA GLU A 256 -24.23 -1.87 6.68
C GLU A 256 -23.41 -0.67 6.22
N ALA A 257 -22.09 -0.81 6.17
CA ALA A 257 -21.20 0.23 5.69
C ALA A 257 -21.53 0.66 4.25
N LEU A 258 -21.80 -0.29 3.35
CA LEU A 258 -22.25 -0.01 1.99
C LEU A 258 -23.61 0.70 1.94
N ARG A 259 -24.59 0.25 2.75
CA ARG A 259 -25.92 0.89 2.83
C ARG A 259 -25.85 2.32 3.37
N SER A 260 -24.89 2.59 4.26
CA SER A 260 -24.63 3.93 4.80
C SER A 260 -23.86 4.84 3.85
N GLY A 261 -23.39 4.33 2.71
CA GLY A 261 -22.63 5.08 1.72
C GLY A 261 -21.17 5.33 2.10
N LEU A 262 -20.61 4.56 3.05
CA LEU A 262 -19.19 4.57 3.39
C LEU A 262 -18.64 5.97 3.77
N GLY A 263 -19.50 6.82 4.34
CA GLY A 263 -19.14 8.17 4.77
C GLY A 263 -19.01 9.21 3.65
N GLU A 264 -19.52 8.94 2.44
CA GLU A 264 -19.57 9.92 1.35
C GLU A 264 -20.75 10.90 1.53
N GLU A 265 -20.47 12.20 1.47
CA GLU A 265 -21.47 13.27 1.58
C GLU A 265 -22.54 13.16 0.48
N GLY A 266 -23.82 13.28 0.87
CA GLY A 266 -24.94 13.17 -0.07
C GLY A 266 -25.49 11.75 -0.26
N SER A 267 -24.86 10.73 0.32
CA SER A 267 -25.38 9.36 0.33
C SER A 267 -26.66 9.26 1.17
N LYS A 268 -27.75 8.76 0.58
CA LYS A 268 -29.00 8.44 1.30
C LYS A 268 -29.34 6.97 1.06
N PRO A 269 -29.72 6.20 2.10
CA PRO A 269 -30.06 4.79 1.92
C PRO A 269 -31.14 4.60 0.85
N ILE A 270 -30.85 3.77 -0.15
CA ILE A 270 -31.79 3.40 -1.21
C ILE A 270 -32.32 2.00 -0.89
N ALA A 271 -33.64 1.86 -0.78
CA ALA A 271 -34.28 0.55 -0.63
C ALA A 271 -34.14 -0.25 -1.94
N ALA A 272 -33.67 -1.49 -1.85
CA ALA A 272 -33.41 -2.32 -3.03
C ALA A 272 -34.71 -2.65 -3.79
N PRO A 273 -34.85 -2.25 -5.08
CA PRO A 273 -35.92 -2.75 -5.94
C PRO A 273 -35.50 -4.02 -6.68
N ALA A 274 -36.49 -4.82 -7.08
CA ALA A 274 -36.29 -5.96 -7.97
C ALA A 274 -35.96 -5.50 -9.40
N SER A 275 -34.71 -5.74 -9.80
CA SER A 275 -34.13 -5.78 -11.17
C SER A 275 -34.48 -4.66 -12.16
N VAL A 276 -33.49 -3.85 -12.57
CA VAL A 276 -33.47 -3.15 -13.87
C VAL A 276 -32.04 -3.10 -14.42
N ALA A 277 -31.95 -3.20 -15.75
CA ALA A 277 -30.76 -3.34 -16.60
C ALA A 277 -29.90 -2.07 -16.76
N LEU A 278 -28.61 -2.30 -17.08
CA LEU A 278 -27.58 -1.31 -17.35
C LEU A 278 -27.79 -0.61 -18.70
N THR A 279 -27.59 0.71 -18.73
CA THR A 279 -27.53 1.54 -19.96
C THR A 279 -26.09 1.83 -20.38
N ASP A 280 -25.83 1.70 -21.69
CA ASP A 280 -24.54 2.01 -22.34
C ASP A 280 -24.23 3.51 -22.42
N MET A 281 -22.96 3.87 -22.27
CA MET A 281 -22.43 5.23 -22.45
C MET A 281 -21.52 5.34 -23.69
N SER A 282 -21.66 6.43 -24.45
CA SER A 282 -20.99 6.65 -25.75
C SER A 282 -19.54 7.15 -25.65
N ALA A 283 -18.78 6.93 -26.72
CA ALA A 283 -17.37 7.27 -26.86
C ALA A 283 -17.11 8.78 -27.17
N PRO A 284 -15.95 9.33 -26.78
CA PRO A 284 -15.59 10.73 -27.02
C PRO A 284 -15.30 11.05 -28.50
N ALA A 285 -15.46 12.33 -28.86
CA ALA A 285 -15.31 12.83 -30.23
C ALA A 285 -13.85 12.79 -30.75
N PRO A 286 -13.65 12.66 -32.08
CA PRO A 286 -12.32 12.60 -32.69
C PRO A 286 -11.58 13.95 -32.67
N ARG A 287 -10.25 13.89 -32.49
CA ARG A 287 -9.36 15.07 -32.39
C ARG A 287 -8.94 15.60 -33.78
N PRO A 288 -8.75 16.93 -33.94
CA PRO A 288 -8.36 17.55 -35.21
C PRO A 288 -6.93 17.17 -35.65
N ARG A 289 -6.71 17.07 -36.98
CA ARG A 289 -5.41 16.76 -37.60
C ARG A 289 -5.00 17.90 -38.55
N SER A 290 -3.69 18.13 -38.71
CA SER A 290 -3.16 19.06 -39.71
C SER A 290 -3.34 18.51 -41.13
N GLU A 291 -3.51 19.40 -42.10
CA GLU A 291 -3.45 19.07 -43.52
C GLU A 291 -2.01 19.08 -44.08
N ASP A 292 -1.07 19.70 -43.38
CA ASP A 292 0.37 19.67 -43.72
C ASP A 292 1.05 18.47 -43.03
N PRO A 293 1.70 17.55 -43.79
CA PRO A 293 2.39 16.39 -43.23
C PRO A 293 3.62 16.73 -42.36
N ASN A 294 4.15 17.95 -42.44
CA ASN A 294 5.26 18.40 -41.60
C ASN A 294 4.80 19.05 -40.30
N ILE A 295 3.48 19.18 -40.08
CA ILE A 295 2.90 19.81 -38.91
C ILE A 295 2.09 18.76 -38.15
N VAL A 296 2.53 18.44 -36.93
CA VAL A 296 1.78 17.60 -36.00
C VAL A 296 1.11 18.50 -34.98
N LEU A 297 -0.23 18.50 -34.95
CA LEU A 297 -1.00 19.21 -33.93
C LEU A 297 -1.03 18.40 -32.64
N GLY A 298 -0.83 19.07 -31.51
CA GLY A 298 -0.84 18.45 -30.19
C GLY A 298 -1.42 19.39 -29.13
N VAL A 299 -1.56 18.86 -27.92
CA VAL A 299 -1.93 19.65 -26.74
C VAL A 299 -0.64 20.07 -26.05
N SER A 300 -0.47 21.38 -25.80
CA SER A 300 0.72 21.88 -25.12
C SER A 300 0.70 21.48 -23.64
N ALA A 301 1.65 20.64 -23.23
CA ALA A 301 1.85 20.26 -21.84
C ALA A 301 2.73 21.28 -21.09
N SER A 302 3.62 21.97 -21.79
CA SER A 302 4.51 23.01 -21.24
C SER A 302 4.75 24.10 -22.29
N PRO A 303 4.60 25.39 -21.92
CA PRO A 303 4.81 26.49 -22.87
C PRO A 303 6.31 26.65 -23.19
N GLY A 304 6.63 26.83 -24.47
CA GLY A 304 8.00 27.06 -24.94
C GLY A 304 8.16 26.78 -26.43
N VAL A 305 9.32 27.16 -26.98
CA VAL A 305 9.74 26.82 -28.36
C VAL A 305 11.10 26.15 -28.28
N ALA A 306 11.23 24.97 -28.86
CA ALA A 306 12.47 24.20 -28.92
C ALA A 306 12.84 23.91 -30.37
N VAL A 307 14.14 23.91 -30.67
CA VAL A 307 14.69 23.54 -31.98
C VAL A 307 15.84 22.56 -31.75
N GLY A 308 15.77 21.38 -32.37
CA GLY A 308 16.73 20.31 -32.12
C GLY A 308 16.51 19.09 -33.00
N TYR A 309 17.33 18.06 -32.79
CA TYR A 309 17.30 16.81 -33.54
C TYR A 309 16.29 15.84 -32.94
N LEU A 310 15.40 15.31 -33.77
CA LEU A 310 14.43 14.31 -33.36
C LEU A 310 15.11 12.98 -33.00
N ARG A 311 14.85 12.47 -31.80
CA ARG A 311 15.20 11.12 -31.38
C ARG A 311 13.95 10.36 -30.98
N GLN A 312 13.64 9.30 -31.73
CA GLN A 312 12.54 8.41 -31.39
C GLN A 312 12.98 7.43 -30.29
N VAL A 313 12.26 7.43 -29.16
CA VAL A 313 12.37 6.41 -28.12
C VAL A 313 11.49 5.24 -28.53
N LYS A 314 12.10 4.07 -28.72
CA LYS A 314 11.38 2.81 -28.96
C LYS A 314 11.56 1.93 -27.74
N ARG A 315 10.46 1.47 -27.14
CA ARG A 315 10.52 0.47 -26.08
C ARG A 315 11.02 -0.84 -26.66
N GLN A 316 12.00 -1.45 -26.01
CA GLN A 316 12.49 -2.76 -26.40
C GLN A 316 11.46 -3.80 -25.97
N GLU A 317 11.01 -4.64 -26.90
CA GLU A 317 10.14 -5.75 -26.54
C GLU A 317 10.91 -6.78 -25.72
N ILE A 318 10.49 -6.95 -24.46
CA ILE A 318 11.01 -8.00 -23.60
C ILE A 318 10.31 -9.31 -23.94
N HIS A 319 11.07 -10.24 -24.52
CA HIS A 319 10.64 -11.61 -24.75
C HIS A 319 10.66 -12.39 -23.43
N VAL A 320 9.58 -13.12 -23.16
CA VAL A 320 9.41 -13.93 -21.96
C VAL A 320 9.06 -15.36 -22.35
N GLU A 321 9.66 -16.32 -21.67
CA GLU A 321 9.29 -17.73 -21.84
C GLU A 321 7.99 -18.02 -21.10
N GLU A 322 7.05 -18.70 -21.75
CA GLU A 322 5.72 -18.95 -21.15
C GLU A 322 5.77 -19.96 -20.00
N ARG A 323 6.62 -20.99 -20.10
CA ARG A 323 6.77 -22.02 -19.08
C ARG A 323 7.97 -21.72 -18.20
N GLY A 324 7.76 -21.79 -16.89
CA GLY A 324 8.82 -21.64 -15.90
C GLY A 324 9.41 -22.97 -15.45
N GLU A 325 10.27 -22.90 -14.43
CA GLU A 325 10.76 -24.07 -13.72
C GLU A 325 9.67 -24.62 -12.77
N SER A 326 10.00 -24.81 -11.49
CA SER A 326 9.01 -25.19 -10.48
C SER A 326 8.24 -23.97 -9.98
N PRO A 327 6.95 -24.10 -9.61
CA PRO A 327 6.16 -23.00 -9.03
C PRO A 327 6.85 -22.32 -7.84
N ASN A 328 7.53 -23.09 -6.98
CA ASN A 328 8.27 -22.56 -5.82
C ASN A 328 9.51 -21.74 -6.22
N ALA A 329 10.18 -22.09 -7.32
CA ALA A 329 11.30 -21.32 -7.84
C ALA A 329 10.81 -20.02 -8.49
N GLU A 330 9.74 -20.09 -9.27
CA GLU A 330 9.13 -18.93 -9.93
C GLU A 330 8.54 -17.94 -8.92
N ARG A 331 7.83 -18.42 -7.89
CA ARG A 331 7.33 -17.58 -6.78
C ARG A 331 8.46 -16.80 -6.09
N ARG A 332 9.55 -17.48 -5.74
CA ARG A 332 10.72 -16.81 -5.13
C ARG A 332 11.35 -15.77 -6.05
N ARG A 333 11.48 -16.07 -7.35
CA ARG A 333 11.97 -15.09 -8.33
C ARG A 333 11.04 -13.89 -8.46
N PHE A 334 9.73 -14.13 -8.43
CA PHE A 334 8.72 -13.08 -8.42
C PHE A 334 8.81 -12.19 -7.18
N GLU A 335 8.79 -12.77 -5.99
CA GLU A 335 8.92 -12.04 -4.71
C GLU A 335 10.21 -11.22 -4.64
N GLN A 336 11.34 -11.79 -5.09
CA GLN A 336 12.62 -11.08 -5.16
C GLN A 336 12.56 -9.90 -6.14
N ALA A 337 11.92 -10.07 -7.31
CA ALA A 337 11.79 -9.01 -8.29
C ALA A 337 10.88 -7.87 -7.82
N ILE A 338 9.78 -8.19 -7.13
CA ILE A 338 8.92 -7.20 -6.47
C ILE A 338 9.71 -6.43 -5.41
N GLY A 339 10.44 -7.13 -4.54
CA GLY A 339 11.28 -6.50 -3.52
C GLY A 339 12.34 -5.56 -4.11
N GLN A 340 13.03 -6.00 -5.16
CA GLN A 340 14.01 -5.17 -5.87
C GLN A 340 13.34 -3.96 -6.55
N ALA A 341 12.17 -4.12 -7.17
CA ALA A 341 11.44 -3.02 -7.79
C ALA A 341 11.02 -1.96 -6.76
N LYS A 342 10.57 -2.38 -5.56
CA LYS A 342 10.25 -1.47 -4.45
C LYS A 342 11.45 -0.62 -4.06
N LEU A 343 12.62 -1.24 -3.92
CA LEU A 343 13.88 -0.54 -3.61
C LEU A 343 14.26 0.47 -4.70
N GLU A 344 14.12 0.11 -5.98
CA GLU A 344 14.39 1.01 -7.09
C GLU A 344 13.43 2.20 -7.14
N ILE A 345 12.14 1.98 -6.89
CA ILE A 345 11.12 3.05 -6.85
C ILE A 345 11.41 4.00 -5.68
N GLU A 346 11.76 3.47 -4.51
CA GLU A 346 12.12 4.30 -3.34
C GLU A 346 13.38 5.13 -3.60
N ALA A 347 14.41 4.54 -4.23
CA ALA A 347 15.62 5.26 -4.62
C ALA A 347 15.31 6.39 -5.62
N LEU A 348 14.41 6.15 -6.59
CA LEU A 348 13.99 7.15 -7.56
C LEU A 348 13.19 8.28 -6.89
N ARG A 349 12.29 7.93 -5.97
CA ARG A 349 11.54 8.89 -5.14
C ARG A 349 12.48 9.78 -4.34
N ALA A 350 13.48 9.21 -3.67
CA ALA A 350 14.48 9.96 -2.90
C ALA A 350 15.29 10.92 -3.80
N LYS A 351 15.72 10.46 -4.98
CA LYS A 351 16.42 11.28 -5.98
C LYS A 351 15.58 12.48 -6.43
N VAL A 352 14.31 12.26 -6.77
CA VAL A 352 13.39 13.32 -7.24
C VAL A 352 13.03 14.28 -6.11
N HIS A 353 12.88 13.79 -4.89
CA HIS A 353 12.69 14.63 -3.71
C HIS A 353 13.90 15.55 -3.45
N GLY A 354 15.13 15.00 -3.56
CA GLY A 354 16.37 15.76 -3.42
C GLY A 354 16.58 16.85 -4.48
N GLN A 355 15.92 16.74 -5.64
CA GLN A 355 15.89 17.78 -6.69
C GLN A 355 14.88 18.90 -6.41
N GLY A 356 14.23 18.93 -5.25
CA GLY A 356 13.33 20.00 -4.83
C GLY A 356 11.94 19.95 -5.48
N ASN A 357 11.47 18.78 -5.94
CA ASN A 357 10.16 18.63 -6.56
C ASN A 357 9.24 17.64 -5.79
N PRO A 358 8.65 18.07 -4.65
CA PRO A 358 7.86 17.20 -3.77
C PRO A 358 6.58 16.66 -4.44
N GLN A 359 5.98 17.40 -5.38
CA GLN A 359 4.81 16.92 -6.13
C GLN A 359 5.15 15.75 -7.06
N LYS A 360 6.37 15.72 -7.63
CA LYS A 360 6.83 14.57 -8.42
C LYS A 360 7.17 13.35 -7.56
N ALA A 361 7.59 13.55 -6.31
CA ALA A 361 7.84 12.45 -5.38
C ALA A 361 6.54 11.69 -4.99
N ALA A 362 5.39 12.38 -4.96
CA ALA A 362 4.09 11.77 -4.69
C ALA A 362 3.65 10.77 -5.79
N ILE A 363 4.12 10.94 -7.03
CA ILE A 363 3.85 10.00 -8.13
C ILE A 363 4.44 8.62 -7.83
N PHE A 364 5.66 8.58 -7.27
CA PHE A 364 6.34 7.33 -6.94
C PHE A 364 5.75 6.63 -5.70
N ALA A 365 5.08 7.37 -4.81
CA ALA A 365 4.30 6.75 -3.73
C ALA A 365 3.09 5.99 -4.32
N ALA A 366 2.39 6.56 -5.30
CA ALA A 366 1.33 5.87 -6.01
C ALA A 366 1.85 4.64 -6.78
N HIS A 367 3.07 4.69 -7.32
CA HIS A 367 3.72 3.52 -7.94
C HIS A 367 3.97 2.38 -6.96
N GLN A 368 4.33 2.68 -5.70
CA GLN A 368 4.45 1.67 -4.65
C GLN A 368 3.09 1.06 -4.30
N GLU A 369 2.05 1.88 -4.14
CA GLU A 369 0.68 1.40 -3.89
C GLU A 369 0.17 0.48 -5.00
N LEU A 370 0.45 0.81 -6.27
CA LEU A 370 0.11 -0.04 -7.41
C LEU A 370 0.88 -1.36 -7.40
N LEU A 371 2.17 -1.34 -7.07
CA LEU A 371 3.00 -2.54 -6.98
C LEU A 371 2.56 -3.48 -5.84
N GLU A 372 1.95 -2.92 -4.80
CA GLU A 372 1.46 -3.63 -3.62
C GLU A 372 0.00 -4.07 -3.73
N ASP A 373 -0.64 -3.91 -4.89
CA ASP A 373 -2.02 -4.35 -5.07
C ASP A 373 -2.12 -5.89 -4.98
N PRO A 374 -2.90 -6.45 -4.04
CA PRO A 374 -3.01 -7.90 -3.86
C PRO A 374 -3.56 -8.63 -5.08
N GLU A 375 -4.35 -7.98 -5.95
CA GLU A 375 -4.92 -8.61 -7.14
C GLU A 375 -3.83 -8.91 -8.18
N LEU A 376 -2.81 -8.05 -8.28
CA LEU A 376 -1.64 -8.30 -9.14
C LEU A 376 -0.85 -9.50 -8.64
N GLU A 377 -0.63 -9.57 -7.32
CA GLU A 377 0.09 -10.67 -6.68
C GLU A 377 -0.67 -11.99 -6.79
N ASP A 378 -1.96 -12.01 -6.44
CA ASP A 378 -2.82 -13.18 -6.48
C ASP A 378 -2.95 -13.74 -7.91
N THR A 379 -3.18 -12.87 -8.89
CA THR A 379 -3.33 -13.27 -10.31
C THR A 379 -2.02 -13.83 -10.86
N THR A 380 -0.90 -13.16 -10.59
CA THR A 380 0.43 -13.62 -11.02
C THR A 380 0.76 -14.96 -10.38
N THR A 381 0.54 -15.08 -9.08
CA THR A 381 0.78 -16.29 -8.30
C THR A 381 -0.08 -17.46 -8.79
N SER A 382 -1.36 -17.22 -9.07
CA SER A 382 -2.26 -18.23 -9.65
C SER A 382 -1.78 -18.73 -11.01
N ALA A 383 -1.23 -17.85 -11.84
CA ALA A 383 -0.65 -18.23 -13.13
C ALA A 383 0.65 -19.04 -12.96
N ILE A 384 1.51 -18.68 -12.00
CA ILE A 384 2.71 -19.45 -11.66
C ILE A 384 2.35 -20.87 -11.19
N ASP A 385 1.33 -21.02 -10.35
CA ASP A 385 0.87 -22.33 -9.89
C ASP A 385 0.36 -23.22 -11.03
N LYS A 386 -0.13 -22.60 -12.11
CA LYS A 386 -0.54 -23.28 -13.35
C LYS A 386 0.65 -23.60 -14.28
N GLY A 387 1.88 -23.42 -13.80
CA GLY A 387 3.12 -23.75 -14.52
C GLY A 387 3.64 -22.65 -15.45
N LYS A 388 3.17 -21.41 -15.31
CA LYS A 388 3.73 -20.26 -16.05
C LYS A 388 5.01 -19.76 -15.39
N SER A 389 5.92 -19.19 -16.18
CA SER A 389 7.07 -18.47 -15.62
C SER A 389 6.61 -17.19 -14.91
N ALA A 390 7.39 -16.72 -13.94
CA ALA A 390 7.13 -15.47 -13.24
C ALA A 390 7.04 -14.28 -14.20
N ALA A 391 7.97 -14.21 -15.16
CA ALA A 391 8.01 -13.13 -16.15
C ALA A 391 6.77 -13.12 -17.07
N TYR A 392 6.33 -14.29 -17.52
CA TYR A 392 5.12 -14.40 -18.35
C TYR A 392 3.84 -14.09 -17.55
N ALA A 393 3.71 -14.69 -16.37
CA ALA A 393 2.57 -14.49 -15.48
C ALA A 393 2.41 -13.01 -15.11
N TRP A 394 3.50 -12.35 -14.74
CA TRP A 394 3.51 -10.92 -14.43
C TRP A 394 3.14 -10.08 -15.66
N LYS A 395 3.77 -10.33 -16.82
CA LYS A 395 3.51 -9.60 -18.06
C LYS A 395 2.04 -9.62 -18.44
N GLN A 396 1.41 -10.80 -18.41
CA GLN A 396 -0.02 -10.91 -18.70
C GLN A 396 -0.87 -10.14 -17.68
N THR A 397 -0.53 -10.27 -16.39
CA THR A 397 -1.31 -9.68 -15.29
C THR A 397 -1.32 -8.16 -15.34
N PHE A 398 -0.15 -7.50 -15.38
CA PHE A 398 -0.11 -6.03 -15.40
C PHE A 398 -0.64 -5.46 -16.72
N THR A 399 -0.45 -6.16 -17.85
CA THR A 399 -0.98 -5.71 -19.15
C THR A 399 -2.49 -5.73 -19.13
N ALA A 400 -3.10 -6.83 -18.67
CA ALA A 400 -4.56 -6.95 -18.60
C ALA A 400 -5.18 -5.91 -17.65
N GLN A 401 -4.59 -5.70 -16.46
CA GLN A 401 -5.09 -4.66 -15.55
C GLN A 401 -4.91 -3.25 -16.11
N ALA A 402 -3.77 -2.95 -16.76
CA ALA A 402 -3.56 -1.64 -17.37
C ALA A 402 -4.54 -1.38 -18.52
N GLU A 403 -4.88 -2.40 -19.32
CA GLU A 403 -5.94 -2.30 -20.33
C GLU A 403 -7.31 -2.03 -19.71
N GLN A 404 -7.64 -2.71 -18.61
CA GLN A 404 -8.90 -2.46 -17.89
C GLN A 404 -8.98 -1.02 -17.35
N LEU A 405 -7.90 -0.52 -16.75
CA LEU A 405 -7.83 0.86 -16.27
C LEU A 405 -7.92 1.88 -17.41
N ALA A 406 -7.29 1.59 -18.56
CA ALA A 406 -7.32 2.47 -19.72
C ALA A 406 -8.69 2.56 -20.39
N GLN A 407 -9.54 1.54 -20.21
CA GLN A 407 -10.92 1.53 -20.73
C GLN A 407 -11.90 2.30 -19.82
N LEU A 408 -11.49 2.71 -18.62
CA LEU A 408 -12.33 3.53 -17.75
C LEU A 408 -12.45 4.96 -18.33
N GLN A 409 -13.66 5.51 -18.34
CA GLN A 409 -13.94 6.83 -18.91
C GLN A 409 -13.42 8.00 -18.06
N ASN A 410 -12.75 7.74 -16.94
CA ASN A 410 -12.18 8.75 -16.06
C ASN A 410 -10.71 9.00 -16.42
N GLU A 411 -10.39 10.21 -16.89
CA GLU A 411 -9.03 10.60 -17.31
C GLU A 411 -7.97 10.37 -16.22
N LEU A 412 -8.33 10.56 -14.94
CA LEU A 412 -7.41 10.36 -13.82
C LEU A 412 -7.15 8.87 -13.53
N LEU A 413 -8.07 7.98 -13.91
CA LEU A 413 -7.90 6.53 -13.82
C LEU A 413 -7.21 5.95 -15.06
N ALA A 414 -7.46 6.53 -16.23
CA ALA A 414 -6.70 6.22 -17.44
C ALA A 414 -5.21 6.57 -17.27
N GLN A 415 -4.88 7.63 -16.53
CA GLN A 415 -3.50 7.96 -16.16
C GLN A 415 -2.84 6.86 -15.30
N ARG A 416 -3.59 6.23 -14.39
CA ARG A 416 -3.09 5.10 -13.59
C ARG A 416 -2.74 3.87 -14.42
N ALA A 417 -3.33 3.69 -15.60
CA ALA A 417 -2.96 2.62 -16.51
C ALA A 417 -1.49 2.75 -16.96
N ASN A 418 -1.02 3.97 -17.21
CA ASN A 418 0.36 4.22 -17.61
C ASN A 418 1.33 4.04 -16.43
N ASP A 419 0.92 4.45 -15.23
CA ASP A 419 1.67 4.19 -14.00
C ASP A 419 1.82 2.68 -13.74
N LEU A 420 0.74 1.91 -13.93
CA LEU A 420 0.79 0.45 -13.78
C LEU A 420 1.68 -0.20 -14.84
N ARG A 421 1.70 0.31 -16.09
CA ARG A 421 2.64 -0.16 -17.12
C ARG A 421 4.08 0.15 -16.75
N ASP A 422 4.37 1.33 -16.21
CA ASP A 422 5.72 1.73 -15.79
C ASP A 422 6.27 0.80 -14.70
N VAL A 423 5.46 0.57 -13.66
CA VAL A 423 5.76 -0.36 -12.57
C VAL A 423 5.88 -1.80 -13.07
N GLY A 424 4.94 -2.22 -13.93
CA GLY A 424 4.91 -3.53 -14.56
C GLY A 424 6.16 -3.84 -15.37
N GLU A 425 6.57 -2.93 -16.24
CA GLU A 425 7.77 -3.06 -17.08
C GLU A 425 9.05 -3.09 -16.23
N ARG A 426 9.10 -2.32 -15.13
CA ARG A 426 10.24 -2.36 -14.19
C ARG A 426 10.45 -3.75 -13.60
N VAL A 427 9.40 -4.32 -13.02
CA VAL A 427 9.45 -5.69 -12.46
C VAL A 427 9.79 -6.71 -13.55
N LEU A 428 9.24 -6.54 -14.76
CA LEU A 428 9.52 -7.41 -15.90
C LEU A 428 11.01 -7.40 -16.31
N ARG A 429 11.66 -6.22 -16.30
CA ARG A 429 13.11 -6.11 -16.54
C ARG A 429 13.92 -6.85 -15.49
N ILE A 430 13.56 -6.68 -14.21
CA ILE A 430 14.24 -7.35 -13.10
C ILE A 430 14.10 -8.87 -13.24
N LEU A 431 12.91 -9.37 -13.57
CA LEU A 431 12.64 -10.79 -13.79
C LEU A 431 13.42 -11.39 -14.96
N THR A 432 13.65 -10.61 -16.01
CA THR A 432 14.33 -11.08 -17.23
C THR A 432 15.82 -10.79 -17.26
N GLY A 433 16.33 -10.03 -16.28
CA GLY A 433 17.73 -9.59 -16.24
C GLY A 433 18.10 -8.62 -17.36
N VAL A 434 17.12 -8.06 -18.08
CA VAL A 434 17.37 -7.10 -19.16
C VAL A 434 17.78 -5.77 -18.52
N SER A 435 19.07 -5.42 -18.68
CA SER A 435 19.59 -4.13 -18.22
C SER A 435 19.03 -3.00 -19.06
N THR A 436 18.65 -1.90 -18.41
CA THR A 436 18.39 -0.64 -19.10
C THR A 436 19.73 -0.11 -19.59
N GLU A 437 19.98 -0.09 -20.90
CA GLU A 437 21.11 0.66 -21.45
C GLU A 437 20.95 2.14 -21.07
N GLU A 438 22.00 2.77 -20.55
CA GLU A 438 22.01 4.22 -20.36
C GLU A 438 21.85 4.90 -21.72
N VAL A 439 20.65 5.37 -22.02
CA VAL A 439 20.38 6.10 -23.26
C VAL A 439 21.05 7.47 -23.16
N ARG A 440 22.19 7.61 -23.84
CA ARG A 440 22.87 8.91 -23.95
C ARG A 440 22.27 9.70 -25.10
N TYR A 441 21.65 10.82 -24.75
CA TYR A 441 21.15 11.77 -25.73
C TYR A 441 22.28 12.71 -26.19
N PRO A 442 22.45 12.92 -27.51
CA PRO A 442 23.27 14.02 -28.02
C PRO A 442 22.74 15.37 -27.56
N GLU A 443 23.56 16.41 -27.63
CA GLU A 443 23.11 17.79 -27.36
C GLU A 443 22.00 18.21 -28.34
N ASN A 444 21.09 19.07 -27.87
CA ASN A 444 19.96 19.60 -28.63
C ASN A 444 19.02 18.52 -29.18
N THR A 445 18.66 17.53 -28.35
CA THR A 445 17.75 16.44 -28.74
C THR A 445 16.30 16.80 -28.42
N ILE A 446 15.38 16.58 -29.36
CA ILE A 446 13.93 16.56 -29.10
C ILE A 446 13.49 15.10 -29.05
N LEU A 447 12.96 14.67 -27.91
CA LEU A 447 12.45 13.30 -27.78
C LEU A 447 11.04 13.15 -28.35
N VAL A 448 10.85 12.06 -29.08
CA VAL A 448 9.54 11.60 -29.52
C VAL A 448 9.35 10.17 -29.06
N ALA A 449 8.27 9.92 -28.33
CA ALA A 449 7.88 8.60 -27.85
C ALA A 449 6.37 8.43 -28.05
N GLU A 450 5.91 7.18 -28.03
CA GLU A 450 4.47 6.89 -27.95
C GLU A 450 3.90 7.39 -26.61
N ASP A 451 4.67 7.23 -25.54
CA ASP A 451 4.39 7.78 -24.22
C ASP A 451 5.70 7.98 -23.43
N LEU A 452 5.72 8.92 -22.48
CA LEU A 452 6.83 9.18 -21.57
C LEU A 452 6.39 8.94 -20.13
N THR A 453 6.95 7.90 -19.48
CA THR A 453 6.55 7.59 -18.11
C THR A 453 7.16 8.57 -17.10
N PRO A 454 6.61 8.66 -15.87
CA PRO A 454 7.26 9.39 -14.80
C PRO A 454 8.71 8.93 -14.55
N SER A 455 8.99 7.64 -14.69
CA SER A 455 10.34 7.08 -14.58
C SER A 455 11.29 7.59 -15.68
N ASP A 456 10.81 7.70 -16.93
CA ASP A 456 11.59 8.25 -18.04
C ASP A 456 11.96 9.72 -17.77
N MET A 457 10.96 10.51 -17.38
CA MET A 457 11.12 11.94 -17.11
C MET A 457 12.01 12.24 -15.90
N ALA A 458 12.10 11.34 -14.93
CA ALA A 458 12.96 11.46 -13.76
C ALA A 458 14.43 11.13 -14.06
N ASN A 459 14.70 10.34 -15.11
CA ASN A 459 16.05 9.95 -15.52
C ASN A 459 16.61 10.78 -16.69
N LEU A 460 15.79 11.67 -17.26
CA LEU A 460 16.18 12.54 -18.36
C LEU A 460 17.23 13.59 -17.96
N ASP A 461 18.30 13.70 -18.75
CA ASP A 461 19.27 14.79 -18.65
C ASP A 461 18.74 16.03 -19.39
N ARG A 462 18.14 16.95 -18.63
CA ARG A 462 17.56 18.21 -19.14
C ARG A 462 18.59 19.20 -19.69
N SER A 463 19.89 18.95 -19.51
CA SER A 463 20.90 19.79 -20.15
C SER A 463 21.05 19.48 -21.65
N LYS A 464 20.52 18.33 -22.11
CA LYS A 464 20.67 17.84 -23.48
C LYS A 464 19.34 17.70 -24.23
N VAL A 465 18.24 17.55 -23.51
CA VAL A 465 16.89 17.29 -24.02
C VAL A 465 15.92 18.40 -23.63
#